data_AF-A0A2T3ZUU4-F1
#
_entry.id   AF-A0A2T3ZUU4-F1
#
_cell.length_a   1.000
_cell.length_b   1.000
_cell.length_c   1.000
_cell.angle_alpha   90.00
_cell.angle_beta   90.00
_cell.angle_gamma   90.00
#
_symmetry.space_group_name_H-M   'P 1'
#
loop_
_entity.id
_entity.type
_entity.pdbx_description
1 polymer ?
#
loop_
_entity_poly.entity_id
_entity_poly.type
_entity_poly.pdbx_seq_one_letter_code
_entity_poly.pdbx_strand_id
1 'polypeptide(L)'
;MFYGTSKVLQLAGPDAYASSLQQRLLNAFRVLEANRTIMFGDATFLSEKIPDSTASITELMIQTSAFSKRLFEQIEGVPEEERPFSPTITALAYEGTELDCKISNWCNSVSLQPDSADPFAQIALAKYHAIRLFHCRNFTYYTCWHPGTIPQLDQMEIDGCVAAITYLCEKVLQSSNIPGAILLFPLRMAGAHSHFEWQRDEVRNLLNQIHKSGFVVAKRIQIDLLEFWEFQDDQDNIEPGV
;
A
#
# COMPACT_ATOMS: atom_id res chain seq x y z
N MET A 1 1.30 10.38 17.86
CA MET A 1 2.24 11.52 17.79
C MET A 1 2.10 12.35 16.49
N PHE A 2 1.54 11.82 15.39
CA PHE A 2 1.53 12.51 14.07
C PHE A 2 0.43 13.57 13.85
N TYR A 3 -0.64 13.59 14.65
CA TYR A 3 -1.78 14.49 14.41
C TYR A 3 -1.44 15.98 14.58
N GLY A 4 -0.65 16.34 15.61
CA GLY A 4 -0.30 17.74 15.87
C GLY A 4 0.58 18.36 14.78
N THR A 5 1.62 17.65 14.35
CA THR A 5 2.56 18.12 13.31
C THR A 5 1.87 18.23 11.95
N SER A 6 0.97 17.29 11.63
CA SER A 6 0.14 17.33 10.42
C SER A 6 -0.71 18.60 10.35
N LYS A 7 -1.38 18.95 11.45
CA LYS A 7 -2.26 20.13 11.52
C LYS A 7 -1.49 21.44 11.38
N VAL A 8 -0.29 21.52 11.98
CA VAL A 8 0.59 22.69 11.85
C VAL A 8 1.03 22.89 10.40
N LEU A 9 1.41 21.82 9.69
CA LEU A 9 1.79 21.89 8.28
C LEU A 9 0.60 22.24 7.37
N GLN A 10 -0.59 21.73 7.69
CA GLN A 10 -1.82 22.10 6.97
C GLN A 10 -2.12 23.60 7.11
N LEU A 11 -1.97 24.14 8.32
CA LEU A 11 -2.22 25.57 8.61
C LEU A 11 -1.15 26.50 8.02
N ALA A 12 0.08 26.03 7.83
CA ALA A 12 1.16 26.82 7.24
C ALA A 12 0.94 27.12 5.75
N GLY A 13 0.18 26.27 5.03
CA GLY A 13 -0.11 26.44 3.60
C GLY A 13 1.10 26.16 2.68
N PRO A 14 0.89 25.95 1.38
CA PRO A 14 1.93 25.58 0.41
C PRO A 14 2.99 26.69 0.17
N ASP A 15 2.66 27.95 0.44
CA ASP A 15 3.53 29.11 0.16
C ASP A 15 4.51 29.43 1.31
N ALA A 16 4.37 28.78 2.47
CA ALA A 16 5.24 29.00 3.63
C ALA A 16 6.62 28.32 3.53
N TYR A 17 6.88 27.56 2.46
CA TYR A 17 8.03 26.66 2.34
C TYR A 17 9.13 27.23 1.43
N ALA A 18 9.70 28.37 1.82
CA ALA A 18 10.74 29.05 1.03
C ALA A 18 12.14 28.44 1.20
N SER A 19 12.40 27.65 2.26
CA SER A 19 13.73 27.09 2.55
C SER A 19 13.88 25.61 2.18
N SER A 20 15.10 25.20 1.84
CA SER A 20 15.44 23.82 1.50
C SER A 20 15.21 22.83 2.67
N LEU A 21 15.36 23.28 3.92
CA LEU A 21 15.08 22.47 5.10
C LEU A 21 13.58 22.20 5.26
N GLN A 22 12.76 23.23 5.09
CA GLN A 22 11.30 23.10 5.15
C GLN A 22 10.77 22.17 4.06
N GLN A 23 11.32 22.24 2.84
CA GLN A 23 10.98 21.31 1.75
C GLN A 23 11.35 19.86 2.09
N ARG A 24 12.54 19.62 2.67
CA ARG A 24 12.95 18.28 3.11
C ARG A 24 12.04 17.73 4.21
N LEU A 25 11.68 18.55 5.19
CA LEU A 25 10.75 18.17 6.26
C LEU A 25 9.35 17.87 5.72
N LEU A 26 8.86 18.69 4.79
CA LEU A 26 7.57 18.46 4.14
C LEU A 26 7.58 17.15 3.34
N ASN A 27 8.63 16.88 2.59
CA ASN A 27 8.76 15.63 1.83
C ASN A 27 8.81 14.40 2.74
N ALA A 28 9.56 14.46 3.85
CA ALA A 28 9.58 13.39 4.85
C ALA A 28 8.20 13.18 5.47
N PHE A 29 7.49 14.27 5.80
CA PHE A 29 6.13 14.21 6.33
C PHE A 29 5.16 13.60 5.32
N ARG A 30 5.21 14.00 4.04
CA ARG A 30 4.38 13.44 2.96
C ARG A 30 4.54 11.93 2.85
N VAL A 31 5.77 11.42 2.93
CA VAL A 31 6.03 9.98 2.90
C VAL A 31 5.40 9.27 4.10
N LEU A 32 5.53 9.83 5.31
CA LEU A 32 4.96 9.23 6.52
C LEU A 32 3.43 9.28 6.51
N GLU A 33 2.85 10.38 6.04
CA GLU A 33 1.40 10.57 5.93
C GLU A 33 0.79 9.65 4.86
N ALA A 34 1.45 9.47 3.71
CA ALA A 34 1.02 8.51 2.70
C ALA A 34 1.00 7.07 3.25
N ASN A 35 2.04 6.67 3.99
CA ASN A 35 2.10 5.37 4.67
C ASN A 35 0.97 5.23 5.71
N ARG A 36 0.72 6.26 6.52
CA ARG A 36 -0.38 6.25 7.51
C ARG A 36 -1.73 6.07 6.82
N THR A 37 -1.99 6.88 5.79
CA THR A 37 -3.26 6.94 5.06
C THR A 37 -3.59 5.59 4.44
N ILE A 38 -2.65 5.01 3.67
CA ILE A 38 -2.90 3.72 3.00
C ILE A 38 -2.98 2.54 3.99
N MET A 39 -2.25 2.57 5.11
CA MET A 39 -2.33 1.52 6.11
C MET A 39 -3.63 1.53 6.89
N PHE A 40 -4.17 2.71 7.20
CA PHE A 40 -5.33 2.84 8.09
C PHE A 40 -6.63 3.23 7.37
N GLY A 41 -6.59 3.47 6.06
CA GLY A 41 -7.76 3.88 5.28
C GLY A 41 -8.28 5.28 5.61
N ASP A 42 -7.49 6.10 6.31
CA ASP A 42 -7.89 7.42 6.77
C ASP A 42 -7.87 8.46 5.65
N ALA A 43 -8.64 9.54 5.80
CA ALA A 43 -8.51 10.70 4.90
C ALA A 43 -7.17 11.42 5.12
N THR A 44 -6.65 12.03 4.05
CA THR A 44 -5.45 12.89 4.13
C THR A 44 -5.68 14.22 3.42
N PHE A 45 -5.16 15.28 4.02
CA PHE A 45 -5.16 16.63 3.43
C PHE A 45 -4.23 16.73 2.21
N LEU A 46 -3.38 15.73 1.98
CA LEU A 46 -2.48 15.68 0.82
C LEU A 46 -3.21 15.35 -0.49
N SER A 47 -4.47 14.88 -0.44
CA SER A 47 -5.26 14.52 -1.62
C SER A 47 -5.68 15.73 -2.48
N GLU A 48 -5.54 16.97 -1.97
CA GLU A 48 -6.15 18.15 -2.59
C GLU A 48 -5.26 18.91 -3.61
N LYS A 49 -4.02 18.48 -3.92
CA LYS A 49 -3.20 19.01 -5.04
C LYS A 49 -1.77 18.44 -5.07
N ILE A 50 -1.36 17.81 -6.19
CA ILE A 50 -0.22 18.20 -7.05
C ILE A 50 -0.49 17.69 -8.49
N PRO A 51 -0.61 18.56 -9.51
CA PRO A 51 -0.58 18.15 -10.91
C PRO A 51 0.88 18.02 -11.34
N ASP A 52 1.40 16.80 -11.34
CA ASP A 52 2.65 16.49 -12.03
C ASP A 52 2.49 15.17 -12.80
N SER A 53 2.91 15.15 -14.06
CA SER A 53 2.67 14.05 -15.00
C SER A 53 3.53 12.82 -14.75
N THR A 54 4.43 12.87 -13.76
CA THR A 54 5.17 11.72 -13.24
C THR A 54 4.80 11.54 -11.76
N ALA A 55 3.70 10.85 -11.49
CA ALA A 55 3.28 10.58 -10.11
C ALA A 55 4.42 9.82 -9.40
N SER A 56 5.02 10.43 -8.38
CA SER A 56 5.96 9.71 -7.52
C SER A 56 5.25 8.50 -6.90
N ILE A 57 5.99 7.47 -6.48
CA ILE A 57 5.37 6.31 -5.83
C ILE A 57 4.51 6.70 -4.62
N THR A 58 4.89 7.77 -3.91
CA THR A 58 4.14 8.30 -2.77
C THR A 58 2.81 8.92 -3.21
N GLU A 59 2.76 9.56 -4.37
CA GLU A 59 1.54 10.11 -4.95
C GLU A 59 0.58 8.99 -5.35
N LEU A 60 1.11 7.93 -5.97
CA LEU A 60 0.31 6.73 -6.27
C LEU A 60 -0.27 6.10 -5.00
N MET A 61 0.50 6.01 -3.91
CA MET A 61 -0.04 5.52 -2.62
C MET A 61 -1.24 6.35 -2.14
N ILE A 62 -1.16 7.69 -2.25
CA ILE A 62 -2.24 8.59 -1.83
C ILE A 62 -3.46 8.40 -2.72
N GLN A 63 -3.27 8.36 -4.04
CA GLN A 63 -4.35 8.16 -5.02
C GLN A 63 -5.04 6.81 -4.82
N THR A 64 -4.28 5.71 -4.65
CA THR A 64 -4.84 4.38 -4.38
C THR A 64 -5.58 4.32 -3.05
N SER A 65 -5.08 4.97 -2.01
CA SER A 65 -5.78 5.05 -0.73
C SER A 65 -7.09 5.83 -0.84
N ALA A 66 -7.10 6.97 -1.54
CA ALA A 66 -8.30 7.78 -1.75
C ALA A 66 -9.34 7.04 -2.61
N PHE A 67 -8.87 6.35 -3.66
CA PHE A 67 -9.71 5.51 -4.50
C PHE A 67 -10.34 4.38 -3.70
N SER A 68 -9.55 3.62 -2.93
CA SER A 68 -10.03 2.50 -2.11
C SER A 68 -11.16 2.92 -1.17
N LYS A 69 -10.96 4.02 -0.42
CA LYS A 69 -11.99 4.56 0.48
C LYS A 69 -13.30 4.87 -0.26
N ARG A 70 -13.20 5.59 -1.38
CA ARG A 70 -14.35 6.02 -2.17
C ARG A 70 -15.04 4.84 -2.87
N LEU A 71 -14.28 3.80 -3.25
CA LEU A 71 -14.80 2.56 -3.80
C LEU A 71 -15.73 1.88 -2.78
N PHE A 72 -15.27 1.68 -1.54
CA PHE A 72 -16.10 1.05 -0.50
C PHE A 72 -17.34 1.89 -0.17
N GLU A 73 -17.19 3.20 0.03
CA GLU A 73 -18.31 4.11 0.32
C GLU A 73 -19.39 4.08 -0.78
N GLN A 74 -19.00 4.03 -2.05
CA GLN A 74 -19.94 4.01 -3.16
C GLN A 74 -20.59 2.63 -3.37
N ILE A 75 -19.85 1.52 -3.21
CA ILE A 75 -20.42 0.17 -3.32
C ILE A 75 -21.43 -0.10 -2.21
N GLU A 76 -21.11 0.29 -0.97
CA GLU A 76 -21.98 0.11 0.19
C GLU A 76 -23.23 1.02 0.11
N GLY A 77 -23.13 2.14 -0.61
CA GLY A 77 -24.28 3.01 -0.90
C GLY A 77 -25.25 2.46 -1.95
N VAL A 78 -24.89 1.40 -2.68
CA VAL A 78 -25.74 0.75 -3.70
C VAL A 78 -26.29 -0.57 -3.13
N PRO A 79 -27.62 -0.79 -3.16
CA PRO A 79 -28.24 -2.06 -2.77
C PRO A 79 -27.61 -3.25 -3.52
N GLU A 80 -27.39 -4.36 -2.83
CA GLU A 80 -26.62 -5.49 -3.35
C GLU A 80 -27.19 -6.05 -4.66
N GLU A 81 -28.51 -6.11 -4.77
CA GLU A 81 -29.23 -6.59 -5.96
C GLU A 81 -29.06 -5.67 -7.18
N GLU A 82 -28.77 -4.39 -6.94
CA GLU A 82 -28.62 -3.36 -7.98
C GLU A 82 -27.16 -3.17 -8.42
N ARG A 83 -26.18 -3.61 -7.61
CA ARG A 83 -24.75 -3.42 -7.90
C ARG A 83 -24.32 -3.90 -9.29
N PRO A 84 -24.73 -5.10 -9.78
CA PRO A 84 -24.28 -5.58 -11.09
C PRO A 84 -24.74 -4.73 -12.28
N PHE A 85 -25.77 -3.89 -12.11
CA PHE A 85 -26.34 -3.05 -13.18
C PHE A 85 -26.08 -1.56 -12.95
N SER A 86 -25.40 -1.21 -11.85
CA SER A 86 -25.23 0.17 -11.45
C SER A 86 -24.13 0.85 -12.28
N PRO A 87 -24.44 1.98 -12.95
CA PRO A 87 -23.44 2.72 -13.72
C PRO A 87 -22.32 3.27 -12.83
N THR A 88 -22.59 3.48 -11.54
CA THR A 88 -21.58 3.88 -10.55
C THR A 88 -20.52 2.79 -10.37
N ILE A 89 -20.94 1.53 -10.27
CA ILE A 89 -20.04 0.38 -10.11
C ILE A 89 -19.19 0.19 -11.38
N THR A 90 -19.81 0.33 -12.55
CA THR A 90 -19.09 0.32 -13.82
C THR A 90 -18.04 1.44 -13.89
N ALA A 91 -18.38 2.66 -13.47
CA ALA A 91 -17.45 3.78 -13.44
C ALA A 91 -16.26 3.54 -12.48
N LEU A 92 -16.50 2.94 -11.32
CA LEU A 92 -15.45 2.56 -10.37
C LEU A 92 -14.48 1.51 -10.94
N ALA A 93 -14.99 0.53 -11.70
CA ALA A 93 -14.15 -0.47 -12.36
C ALA A 93 -13.22 0.19 -13.41
N TYR A 94 -13.75 1.12 -14.20
CA TYR A 94 -12.94 1.89 -15.16
C TYR A 94 -11.89 2.75 -14.49
N GLU A 95 -12.24 3.51 -13.45
CA GLU A 95 -11.29 4.34 -12.72
C GLU A 95 -10.20 3.48 -12.04
N GLY A 96 -10.60 2.34 -11.47
CA GLY A 96 -9.69 1.36 -10.90
C GLY A 96 -8.68 0.83 -11.91
N THR A 97 -9.14 0.53 -13.13
CA THR A 97 -8.28 0.09 -14.23
C THR A 97 -7.36 1.20 -14.72
N GLU A 98 -7.83 2.45 -14.79
CA GLU A 98 -6.97 3.59 -15.15
C GLU A 98 -5.86 3.81 -14.11
N LEU A 99 -6.19 3.65 -12.82
CA LEU A 99 -5.22 3.76 -11.74
C LEU A 99 -4.19 2.61 -11.79
N ASP A 100 -4.62 1.39 -12.11
CA ASP A 100 -3.71 0.26 -12.29
C ASP A 100 -2.72 0.48 -13.45
N CYS A 101 -3.21 1.03 -14.58
CA CYS A 101 -2.36 1.47 -15.67
C CYS A 101 -1.31 2.50 -15.23
N LYS A 102 -1.69 3.48 -14.38
CA LYS A 102 -0.75 4.48 -13.84
C LYS A 102 0.31 3.83 -12.94
N ILE A 103 -0.09 2.90 -12.07
CA ILE A 103 0.81 2.15 -11.19
C ILE A 103 1.82 1.35 -12.03
N SER A 104 1.34 0.60 -13.03
CA SER A 104 2.18 -0.21 -13.92
C SER A 104 3.13 0.64 -14.76
N ASN A 105 2.64 1.75 -15.33
CA ASN A 105 3.46 2.66 -16.12
C ASN A 105 4.55 3.34 -15.30
N TRP A 106 4.31 3.61 -14.01
CA TRP A 106 5.35 4.15 -13.13
C TRP A 106 6.57 3.22 -13.10
N CYS A 107 6.39 1.92 -12.84
CA CYS A 107 7.50 0.98 -12.80
C CYS A 107 8.21 0.85 -14.16
N ASN A 108 7.49 0.93 -15.27
CA ASN A 108 8.09 0.90 -16.60
C ASN A 108 8.88 2.17 -16.93
N SER A 109 8.46 3.32 -16.38
CA SER A 109 9.10 4.61 -16.62
C SER A 109 10.35 4.84 -15.77
N VAL A 110 10.41 4.24 -14.59
CA VAL A 110 11.58 4.34 -13.72
C VAL A 110 12.42 3.09 -13.94
N SER A 111 13.60 3.24 -14.56
CA SER A 111 14.57 2.14 -14.81
C SER A 111 15.21 1.58 -13.52
N LEU A 112 14.42 1.34 -12.47
CA LEU A 112 14.87 0.82 -11.19
C LEU A 112 15.17 -0.66 -11.34
N GLN A 113 16.44 -1.01 -11.12
CA GLN A 113 16.84 -2.40 -11.00
C GLN A 113 16.65 -2.83 -9.54
N PRO A 114 16.14 -4.07 -9.28
CA PRO A 114 16.06 -4.64 -7.93
C PRO A 114 17.42 -4.68 -7.21
N ASP A 115 18.51 -4.70 -7.98
CA ASP A 115 19.90 -4.66 -7.50
C ASP A 115 20.52 -3.26 -7.44
N SER A 116 19.71 -2.20 -7.55
CA SER A 116 20.22 -0.85 -7.31
C SER A 116 20.82 -0.75 -5.91
N ALA A 117 21.99 -0.13 -5.80
CA ALA A 117 22.63 0.14 -4.52
C ALA A 117 21.95 1.28 -3.73
N ASP A 118 20.98 1.97 -4.34
CA ASP A 118 20.26 3.09 -3.72
C ASP A 118 19.09 2.57 -2.86
N PRO A 119 19.14 2.74 -1.52
CA PRO A 119 18.05 2.30 -0.65
C PRO A 119 16.72 3.00 -0.93
N PHE A 120 16.71 4.23 -1.47
CA PHE A 120 15.46 4.92 -1.78
C PHE A 120 14.77 4.33 -3.02
N ALA A 121 15.54 3.95 -4.04
CA ALA A 121 15.03 3.16 -5.17
C ALA A 121 14.44 1.81 -4.71
N GLN A 122 15.13 1.11 -3.80
CA GLN A 122 14.64 -0.15 -3.23
C GLN A 122 13.31 0.04 -2.48
N ILE A 123 13.20 1.09 -1.65
CA ILE A 123 11.95 1.43 -0.97
C ILE A 123 10.83 1.75 -1.96
N ALA A 124 11.13 2.48 -3.04
CA ALA A 124 10.15 2.82 -4.05
C ALA A 124 9.62 1.57 -4.78
N LEU A 125 10.51 0.64 -5.14
CA LEU A 125 10.12 -0.65 -5.71
C LEU A 125 9.29 -1.49 -4.72
N ALA A 126 9.68 -1.57 -3.44
CA ALA A 126 8.92 -2.30 -2.42
C ALA A 126 7.50 -1.72 -2.26
N LYS A 127 7.37 -0.39 -2.29
CA LYS A 127 6.06 0.28 -2.28
C LYS A 127 5.24 0.01 -3.53
N TYR A 128 5.87 -0.05 -4.70
CA TYR A 128 5.17 -0.41 -5.95
C TYR A 128 4.52 -1.79 -5.87
N HIS A 129 5.28 -2.81 -5.48
CA HIS A 129 4.73 -4.16 -5.30
C HIS A 129 3.60 -4.17 -4.26
N ALA A 130 3.76 -3.44 -3.15
CA ALA A 130 2.75 -3.34 -2.10
C ALA A 130 1.47 -2.63 -2.58
N ILE A 131 1.58 -1.58 -3.38
CA ILE A 131 0.42 -0.89 -3.98
C ILE A 131 -0.31 -1.82 -4.95
N ARG A 132 0.39 -2.61 -5.76
CA ARG A 132 -0.27 -3.58 -6.67
C ARG A 132 -1.12 -4.58 -5.88
N LEU A 133 -0.54 -5.19 -4.84
CA LEU A 133 -1.24 -6.10 -3.94
C LEU A 133 -2.47 -5.42 -3.31
N PHE A 134 -2.28 -4.23 -2.73
CA PHE A 134 -3.36 -3.47 -2.11
C PHE A 134 -4.48 -3.10 -3.09
N HIS A 135 -4.12 -2.59 -4.27
CA HIS A 135 -5.05 -2.10 -5.28
C HIS A 135 -5.94 -3.22 -5.82
N CYS A 136 -5.33 -4.32 -6.26
CA CYS A 136 -6.07 -5.46 -6.81
C CYS A 136 -6.96 -6.13 -5.76
N ARG A 137 -6.53 -6.15 -4.50
CA ARG A 137 -7.33 -6.70 -3.40
C ARG A 137 -8.61 -5.91 -3.12
N ASN A 138 -8.69 -4.61 -3.45
CA ASN A 138 -9.94 -3.85 -3.29
C ASN A 138 -11.11 -4.45 -4.09
N PHE A 139 -10.82 -5.14 -5.19
CA PHE A 139 -11.84 -5.73 -6.06
C PHE A 139 -12.27 -7.14 -5.64
N THR A 140 -11.64 -7.76 -4.64
CA THR A 140 -11.98 -9.13 -4.22
C THR A 140 -13.06 -9.18 -3.15
N TYR A 141 -13.46 -8.05 -2.56
CA TYR A 141 -14.44 -7.99 -1.48
C TYR A 141 -15.90 -8.10 -1.94
N TYR A 142 -16.17 -7.85 -3.23
CA TYR A 142 -17.52 -7.87 -3.80
C TYR A 142 -17.53 -8.64 -5.12
N THR A 143 -18.65 -9.28 -5.42
CA THR A 143 -18.86 -10.09 -6.64
C THR A 143 -19.57 -9.32 -7.76
N CYS A 144 -19.78 -8.00 -7.59
CA CYS A 144 -20.54 -7.17 -8.53
C CYS A 144 -19.79 -6.77 -9.81
N TRP A 145 -18.55 -7.21 -9.97
CA TRP A 145 -17.69 -6.81 -11.09
C TRP A 145 -17.97 -7.65 -12.33
N HIS A 146 -17.95 -7.00 -13.50
CA HIS A 146 -18.01 -7.73 -14.76
C HIS A 146 -16.64 -8.37 -15.07
N PRO A 147 -16.60 -9.58 -15.65
CA PRO A 147 -15.35 -10.24 -16.03
C PRO A 147 -14.48 -9.34 -16.93
N GLY A 148 -13.19 -9.23 -16.59
CA GLY A 148 -12.21 -8.46 -17.37
C GLY A 148 -12.33 -6.94 -17.27
N THR A 149 -13.12 -6.42 -16.32
CA THR A 149 -13.28 -4.97 -16.12
C THR A 149 -12.50 -4.41 -14.93
N ILE A 150 -11.87 -5.28 -14.14
CA ILE A 150 -11.16 -4.92 -12.92
C ILE A 150 -9.70 -5.41 -12.97
N PRO A 151 -8.77 -4.69 -12.33
CA PRO A 151 -7.43 -5.17 -12.08
C PRO A 151 -7.44 -6.41 -11.20
N GLN A 152 -6.65 -7.42 -11.58
CA GLN A 152 -6.47 -8.66 -10.83
C GLN A 152 -5.02 -9.11 -10.94
N LEU A 153 -4.55 -9.83 -9.91
CA LEU A 153 -3.26 -10.52 -9.93
C LEU A 153 -3.51 -12.02 -9.83
N ASP A 154 -2.76 -12.80 -10.60
CA ASP A 154 -2.71 -14.24 -10.38
C ASP A 154 -1.81 -14.61 -9.19
N GLN A 155 -1.85 -15.89 -8.77
CA GLN A 155 -1.06 -16.36 -7.62
C GLN A 155 0.46 -16.20 -7.85
N MET A 156 0.93 -16.40 -9.07
CA MET A 156 2.35 -16.28 -9.41
C MET A 156 2.81 -14.82 -9.30
N GLU A 157 1.98 -13.86 -9.73
CA GLU A 157 2.23 -12.44 -9.58
C GLU A 157 2.19 -11.99 -8.11
N ILE A 158 1.25 -12.55 -7.32
CA ILE A 158 1.16 -12.30 -5.87
C ILE A 158 2.44 -12.78 -5.19
N ASP A 159 2.84 -14.02 -5.40
CA ASP A 159 4.05 -14.61 -4.82
C ASP A 159 5.30 -13.84 -5.23
N GLY A 160 5.37 -13.41 -6.50
CA GLY A 160 6.44 -12.55 -7.00
C GLY A 160 6.50 -11.19 -6.30
N CYS A 161 5.34 -10.57 -6.03
CA CYS A 161 5.28 -9.32 -5.27
C CYS A 161 5.70 -9.52 -3.81
N VAL A 162 5.24 -10.59 -3.14
CA VAL A 162 5.62 -10.93 -1.76
C VAL A 162 7.14 -11.10 -1.66
N ALA A 163 7.73 -11.92 -2.52
CA ALA A 163 9.17 -12.17 -2.53
C ALA A 163 10.00 -10.90 -2.83
N ALA A 164 9.55 -10.07 -3.78
CA ALA A 164 10.21 -8.80 -4.07
C ALA A 164 10.18 -7.84 -2.87
N ILE A 165 9.04 -7.76 -2.17
CA ILE A 165 8.91 -6.92 -0.98
C ILE A 165 9.83 -7.38 0.15
N THR A 166 9.83 -8.68 0.48
CA THR A 166 10.66 -9.19 1.59
C THR A 166 12.14 -8.99 1.29
N TYR A 167 12.58 -9.32 0.07
CA TYR A 167 13.95 -9.10 -0.39
C TYR A 167 14.40 -7.63 -0.32
N LEU A 168 13.60 -6.70 -0.86
CA LEU A 168 13.95 -5.28 -0.88
C LEU A 168 13.94 -4.68 0.54
N CYS A 169 12.99 -5.07 1.38
CA CYS A 169 12.93 -4.61 2.77
C CYS A 169 14.13 -5.12 3.57
N GLU A 170 14.53 -6.38 3.38
CA GLU A 170 15.72 -6.93 4.01
C GLU A 170 16.97 -6.15 3.63
N LYS A 171 17.20 -5.93 2.32
CA LYS A 171 18.32 -5.12 1.83
C LYS A 171 18.37 -3.73 2.47
N VAL A 172 17.24 -3.03 2.52
CA VAL A 172 17.17 -1.68 3.12
C VAL A 172 17.52 -1.71 4.61
N LEU A 173 17.01 -2.69 5.35
CA LEU A 173 17.29 -2.83 6.80
C LEU A 173 18.75 -3.18 7.09
N GLN A 174 19.40 -3.96 6.22
CA GLN A 174 20.78 -4.38 6.40
C GLN A 174 21.80 -3.32 5.95
N SER A 175 21.48 -2.56 4.89
CA SER A 175 22.47 -1.71 4.20
C SER A 175 22.29 -0.21 4.45
N SER A 176 21.22 0.22 5.13
CA SER A 176 20.90 1.64 5.29
C SER A 176 20.54 2.02 6.74
N ASN A 177 20.70 3.30 7.07
CA ASN A 177 20.20 3.87 8.33
C ASN A 177 18.77 4.42 8.19
N ILE A 178 18.03 4.01 7.16
CA ILE A 178 16.67 4.51 6.92
C ILE A 178 15.74 3.96 8.01
N PRO A 179 14.89 4.81 8.62
CA PRO A 179 13.88 4.36 9.57
C PRO A 179 13.00 3.23 9.01
N GLY A 180 13.06 2.06 9.66
CA GLY A 180 12.27 0.88 9.28
C GLY A 180 10.75 1.11 9.28
N ALA A 181 10.26 2.17 9.95
CA ALA A 181 8.86 2.59 9.89
C ALA A 181 8.33 2.81 8.45
N ILE A 182 9.19 3.18 7.50
CA ILE A 182 8.81 3.41 6.09
C ILE A 182 8.49 2.08 5.37
N LEU A 183 8.93 0.94 5.92
CA LEU A 183 8.74 -0.40 5.35
C LEU A 183 7.49 -1.11 5.90
N LEU A 184 6.78 -0.49 6.85
CA LEU A 184 5.63 -1.13 7.52
C LEU A 184 4.47 -1.41 6.57
N PHE A 185 4.16 -0.48 5.65
CA PHE A 185 3.12 -0.72 4.65
C PHE A 185 3.48 -1.88 3.70
N PRO A 186 4.66 -1.88 3.04
CA PRO A 186 5.06 -3.02 2.22
C PRO A 186 5.02 -4.35 2.97
N LEU A 187 5.61 -4.43 4.17
CA LEU A 187 5.65 -5.67 4.94
C LEU A 187 4.26 -6.14 5.38
N ARG A 188 3.35 -5.22 5.72
CA ARG A 188 1.95 -5.59 5.99
C ARG A 188 1.29 -6.19 4.75
N MET A 189 1.50 -5.62 3.58
CA MET A 189 0.95 -6.16 2.33
C MET A 189 1.55 -7.52 1.98
N ALA A 190 2.87 -7.69 2.09
CA ALA A 190 3.51 -8.99 1.90
C ALA A 190 2.96 -10.05 2.86
N GLY A 191 2.85 -9.73 4.15
CA GLY A 191 2.29 -10.64 5.16
C GLY A 191 0.84 -11.02 4.88
N ALA A 192 -0.01 -10.06 4.53
CA ALA A 192 -1.43 -10.30 4.25
C ALA A 192 -1.69 -11.11 2.97
N HIS A 193 -0.66 -11.37 2.17
CA HIS A 193 -0.72 -12.19 0.95
C HIS A 193 0.27 -13.37 1.02
N SER A 194 0.81 -13.68 2.21
CA SER A 194 1.70 -14.82 2.42
C SER A 194 0.87 -16.08 2.68
N HIS A 195 0.91 -17.02 1.74
CA HIS A 195 0.20 -18.30 1.84
C HIS A 195 1.04 -19.38 2.53
N PHE A 196 2.36 -19.31 2.38
CA PHE A 196 3.25 -20.33 2.94
C PHE A 196 3.87 -19.86 4.26
N GLU A 197 4.05 -20.77 5.22
CA GLU A 197 4.63 -20.43 6.53
C GLU A 197 6.02 -19.80 6.41
N TRP A 198 6.83 -20.22 5.42
CA TRP A 198 8.14 -19.61 5.21
C TRP A 198 8.06 -18.12 4.80
N GLN A 199 7.07 -17.73 3.99
CA GLN A 199 6.81 -16.32 3.65
C GLN A 199 6.35 -15.54 4.90
N ARG A 200 5.45 -16.14 5.68
CA ARG A 200 4.95 -15.58 6.93
C ARG A 200 6.10 -15.35 7.93
N ASP A 201 7.01 -16.31 8.04
CA ASP A 201 8.22 -16.25 8.86
C ASP A 201 9.19 -15.14 8.41
N GLU A 202 9.42 -14.99 7.11
CA GLU A 202 10.26 -13.90 6.57
C GLU A 202 9.71 -12.53 6.99
N VAL A 203 8.41 -12.29 6.75
CA VAL A 203 7.75 -11.03 7.11
C VAL A 203 7.82 -10.80 8.62
N ARG A 204 7.54 -11.84 9.41
CA ARG A 204 7.60 -11.81 10.88
C ARG A 204 8.99 -11.42 11.38
N ASN A 205 10.04 -11.95 10.77
CA ASN A 205 11.43 -11.64 11.11
C ASN A 205 11.79 -10.19 10.79
N LEU A 206 11.39 -9.68 9.62
CA LEU A 206 11.63 -8.28 9.24
C LEU A 206 10.89 -7.30 10.15
N LEU A 207 9.63 -7.59 10.50
CA LEU A 207 8.87 -6.78 11.47
C LEU A 207 9.50 -6.81 12.87
N ASN A 208 10.00 -7.98 13.31
CA ASN A 208 10.73 -8.10 14.57
C ASN A 208 12.02 -7.25 14.59
N GLN A 209 12.75 -7.18 13.48
CA GLN A 209 13.93 -6.30 13.36
C GLN A 209 13.53 -4.84 13.50
N ILE A 210 12.48 -4.40 12.80
CA ILE A 210 11.98 -3.01 12.88
C ILE A 210 11.53 -2.67 14.31
N HIS A 211 10.86 -3.61 14.98
CA HIS A 211 10.45 -3.45 16.38
C HIS A 211 11.65 -3.27 17.31
N LYS A 212 12.69 -4.11 17.19
CA LYS A 212 13.93 -4.04 17.98
C LYS A 212 14.68 -2.73 17.75
N SER A 213 14.55 -2.13 16.57
CA SER A 213 15.08 -0.80 16.25
C SER A 213 14.27 0.37 16.84
N GLY A 214 13.25 0.10 17.66
CA GLY A 214 12.49 1.11 18.43
C GLY A 214 11.11 1.46 17.86
N PHE A 215 10.70 0.88 16.74
CA PHE A 215 9.40 1.17 16.13
C PHE A 215 8.31 0.21 16.65
N VAL A 216 7.69 0.56 17.78
CA VAL A 216 6.67 -0.26 18.47
C VAL A 216 5.49 -0.65 17.56
N VAL A 217 5.15 0.18 16.57
CA VAL A 217 4.06 -0.09 15.61
C VAL A 217 4.25 -1.41 14.86
N ALA A 218 5.50 -1.83 14.61
CA ALA A 218 5.78 -3.11 13.95
C ALA A 218 5.23 -4.32 14.73
N LYS A 219 5.24 -4.26 16.06
CA LYS A 219 4.67 -5.32 16.90
C LYS A 219 3.15 -5.40 16.75
N ARG A 220 2.47 -4.26 16.59
CA ARG A 220 1.01 -4.25 16.35
C ARG A 220 0.68 -4.90 15.00
N ILE A 221 1.40 -4.53 13.94
CA ILE A 221 1.21 -5.12 12.61
C ILE A 221 1.46 -6.63 12.64
N GLN A 222 2.48 -7.09 13.38
CA GLN A 222 2.74 -8.52 13.55
C GLN A 222 1.57 -9.25 14.21
N ILE A 223 0.95 -8.66 15.24
CA ILE A 223 -0.23 -9.24 15.90
C ILE A 223 -1.41 -9.31 14.92
N ASP A 224 -1.70 -8.21 14.21
CA ASP A 224 -2.80 -8.17 13.23
C ASP A 224 -2.61 -9.24 12.13
N LEU A 225 -1.37 -9.49 11.70
CA LEU A 225 -1.06 -10.53 10.71
C LEU A 225 -1.22 -11.94 11.28
N LEU A 226 -0.83 -12.18 12.54
CA LEU A 226 -1.03 -13.48 13.18
C LEU A 226 -2.51 -13.82 13.30
N GLU A 227 -3.32 -12.88 13.80
CA GLU A 227 -4.78 -13.03 13.88
C GLU A 227 -5.40 -13.28 12.50
N PHE A 228 -4.89 -12.59 11.47
CA PHE A 228 -5.34 -12.78 10.09
C PHE A 228 -4.96 -14.16 9.52
N TRP A 229 -3.75 -14.64 9.76
CA TRP A 229 -3.30 -15.96 9.29
C TRP A 229 -4.05 -17.09 9.99
N GLU A 230 -4.29 -16.99 11.30
CA GLU A 230 -5.12 -17.94 12.04
C GLU A 230 -6.52 -18.03 11.43
N PHE A 231 -7.14 -16.88 11.12
CA PHE A 231 -8.44 -16.86 10.45
C PHE A 231 -8.42 -17.49 9.05
N GLN A 232 -7.36 -17.27 8.26
CA GLN A 232 -7.23 -17.88 6.92
C GLN A 232 -7.09 -19.39 7.00
N ASP A 233 -6.22 -19.87 7.89
CA ASP A 233 -5.97 -21.30 8.08
C ASP A 233 -7.25 -22.01 8.56
N ASP A 234 -8.05 -21.37 9.40
CA ASP A 234 -9.37 -21.90 9.81
C ASP A 234 -10.35 -22.01 8.64
N GLN A 235 -10.39 -21.04 7.71
CA GLN A 235 -11.26 -21.10 6.52
C GLN A 235 -10.82 -22.22 5.56
N ASP A 236 -9.52 -22.33 5.29
CA ASP A 236 -8.97 -23.37 4.40
C ASP A 236 -9.20 -24.79 4.96
N ASN A 237 -9.24 -24.93 6.30
CA ASN A 237 -9.55 -26.19 6.97
C ASN A 237 -11.05 -26.54 6.98
N ILE A 238 -11.95 -25.57 6.71
CA ILE A 238 -13.41 -25.77 6.63
C ILE A 238 -13.86 -26.14 5.21
N GLU A 239 -13.09 -25.80 4.17
CA GLU A 239 -13.34 -26.18 2.78
C GLU A 239 -12.51 -27.39 2.24
N PRO A 240 -12.32 -28.53 2.95
CA PRO A 240 -11.72 -29.70 2.33
C PRO A 240 -12.82 -30.50 1.60
N GLY A 241 -13.16 -30.08 0.38
CA GLY A 241 -13.84 -30.92 -0.61
C GLY A 241 -15.19 -30.41 -1.12
N VAL A 242 -15.15 -29.75 -2.28
CA VAL A 242 -16.16 -29.87 -3.34
C VAL A 242 -15.44 -30.26 -4.62
#